data_AF-A0A1F3H4G6-F1
#
_entry.id   AF-A0A1F3H4G6-F1
#
_cell.length_a   1.000
_cell.length_b   1.000
_cell.length_c   1.000
_cell.angle_alpha   90.00
_cell.angle_beta   90.00
_cell.angle_gamma   90.00
#
_symmetry.space_group_name_H-M   'P 1'
#
loop_
_entity.id
_entity.type
_entity.pdbx_description
1 polymer ?
#
loop_
_entity_poly.entity_id
_entity_poly.type
_entity_poly.pdbx_seq_one_letter_code
_entity_poly.pdbx_strand_id
1 'polypeptide(L)'
;MDNNMMKDILESNSKRNSTAKALLVRWKWNNDKSYRTLLGLRIGGSAETPYDLKVKYPEQSNEQITLVVHADQLAGMSLEEKIDKVVQLLTDDMWKWERGQTINLREKVEKLIK
;
A
#
# COMPACT_ATOMS: atom_id res chain seq x y z
N MET A 1 3.09 -3.97 -18.36
CA MET A 1 3.53 -5.31 -17.93
C MET A 1 3.28 -5.47 -16.42
N ASP A 2 2.12 -5.01 -15.94
CA ASP A 2 1.85 -4.78 -14.51
C ASP A 2 0.80 -5.76 -13.96
N ASN A 3 0.07 -6.47 -14.84
CA ASN A 3 -0.88 -7.52 -14.48
C ASN A 3 -0.23 -8.71 -13.79
N ASN A 4 1.09 -8.89 -13.93
CA ASN A 4 1.81 -9.98 -13.28
C ASN A 4 2.14 -9.66 -11.82
N MET A 5 2.34 -8.39 -11.46
CA MET A 5 2.71 -8.01 -10.08
C MET A 5 1.53 -8.11 -9.13
N MET A 6 0.34 -7.67 -9.57
CA MET A 6 -0.87 -7.81 -8.77
C MET A 6 -1.25 -9.28 -8.62
N LYS A 7 -1.08 -10.09 -9.67
CA LYS A 7 -1.30 -11.54 -9.62
C LYS A 7 -0.32 -12.26 -8.69
N ASP A 8 0.97 -11.94 -8.72
CA ASP A 8 1.97 -12.62 -7.88
C ASP A 8 1.74 -12.33 -6.38
N ILE A 9 1.37 -11.08 -6.06
CA ILE A 9 0.96 -10.69 -4.71
C ILE A 9 -0.36 -11.38 -4.35
N LEU A 10 -1.34 -11.47 -5.26
CA LEU A 10 -2.64 -12.12 -5.01
C LEU A 10 -2.55 -13.67 -4.89
N GLU A 11 -1.72 -14.33 -5.69
CA GLU A 11 -1.51 -15.79 -5.69
C GLU A 11 -0.77 -16.24 -4.42
N SER A 12 0.27 -15.50 -4.02
CA SER A 12 0.93 -15.73 -2.73
C SER A 12 0.01 -15.45 -1.53
N ASN A 13 -1.04 -14.62 -1.71
CA ASN A 13 -2.03 -14.24 -0.70
C ASN A 13 -3.32 -15.06 -0.70
N SER A 14 -3.46 -16.09 -1.55
CA SER A 14 -4.70 -16.88 -1.67
C SER A 14 -5.08 -17.69 -0.41
N LYS A 15 -4.25 -17.67 0.64
CA LYS A 15 -4.58 -18.25 1.96
C LYS A 15 -5.20 -17.28 2.97
N ARG A 16 -5.21 -15.95 2.74
CA ARG A 16 -5.79 -14.99 3.70
C ARG A 16 -6.61 -13.91 2.99
N ASN A 17 -7.88 -14.25 2.79
CA ASN A 17 -8.89 -13.50 2.05
C ASN A 17 -9.40 -12.24 2.78
N SER A 18 -8.53 -11.49 3.45
CA SER A 18 -8.94 -10.39 4.32
C SER A 18 -7.96 -9.23 4.22
N THR A 19 -8.31 -8.29 3.35
CA THR A 19 -7.92 -6.87 3.42
C THR A 19 -8.35 -6.22 4.75
N ALA A 20 -9.24 -6.88 5.49
CA ALA A 20 -9.51 -6.61 6.89
C ALA A 20 -8.20 -6.67 7.70
N LYS A 21 -7.73 -5.49 8.13
CA LYS A 21 -6.45 -5.31 8.83
C LYS A 21 -5.21 -5.42 7.92
N ALA A 22 -5.21 -4.77 6.77
CA ALA A 22 -3.98 -4.54 6.01
C ALA A 22 -3.67 -3.05 5.89
N LEU A 23 -2.40 -2.67 5.86
CA LEU A 23 -1.99 -1.32 5.54
C LEU A 23 -2.03 -1.14 4.03
N LEU A 24 -2.84 -0.20 3.59
CA LEU A 24 -3.07 0.13 2.20
C LEU A 24 -2.44 1.49 1.89
N VAL A 25 -1.73 1.56 0.78
CA VAL A 25 -1.19 2.80 0.22
C VAL A 25 -1.97 3.20 -1.01
N ARG A 26 -2.51 4.42 -1.00
CA ARG A 26 -3.16 5.05 -2.15
C ARG A 26 -2.16 5.94 -2.84
N TRP A 27 -2.02 5.75 -4.14
CA TRP A 27 -1.04 6.46 -4.96
C TRP A 27 -1.63 6.74 -6.35
N LYS A 28 -1.00 7.65 -7.07
CA LYS A 28 -1.41 8.01 -8.43
C LYS A 28 -0.20 8.09 -9.34
N TRP A 29 -0.32 7.59 -10.56
CA TRP A 29 0.67 7.81 -11.62
C TRP A 29 0.69 9.29 -12.03
N ASN A 30 1.90 9.81 -12.26
CA ASN A 30 2.05 11.06 -13.01
C ASN A 30 1.57 10.87 -14.47
N ASN A 31 1.44 11.97 -15.23
CA ASN A 31 0.93 11.92 -16.60
C ASN A 31 1.73 10.96 -17.50
N ASP A 32 3.05 10.88 -17.30
CA ASP A 32 3.98 10.04 -18.05
C ASP A 32 4.10 8.60 -17.50
N LYS A 33 3.29 8.21 -16.51
CA LYS A 33 3.30 6.89 -15.86
C LYS A 33 4.70 6.40 -15.44
N SER A 34 5.57 7.34 -15.09
CA SER A 34 6.98 7.11 -14.77
C SER A 34 7.24 7.19 -13.26
N TYR A 35 6.45 8.01 -12.56
CA TYR A 35 6.57 8.23 -11.12
C TYR A 35 5.21 8.12 -10.44
N ARG A 36 5.24 7.68 -9.18
CA ARG A 36 4.06 7.62 -8.32
C ARG A 36 4.04 8.81 -7.38
N THR A 37 2.87 9.37 -7.17
CA THR A 37 2.59 10.40 -6.16
C THR A 37 1.86 9.72 -5.02
N LEU A 38 2.37 9.84 -3.78
CA LEU A 38 1.65 9.33 -2.62
C LEU A 38 0.44 10.22 -2.34
N LEU A 39 -0.75 9.60 -2.28
CA LEU A 39 -1.98 10.30 -1.94
C LEU A 39 -2.38 10.06 -0.48
N GLY A 40 -2.15 8.87 0.06
CA GLY A 40 -2.47 8.57 1.44
C GLY A 40 -2.15 7.15 1.87
N LEU A 41 -2.15 6.93 3.18
CA LEU A 41 -2.03 5.63 3.82
C LEU A 41 -3.28 5.41 4.67
N ARG A 42 -3.82 4.19 4.67
CA ARG A 42 -4.94 3.81 5.53
C ARG A 42 -4.89 2.35 5.90
N ILE A 43 -5.57 1.97 6.98
CA ILE A 43 -5.84 0.56 7.29
C ILE A 43 -7.10 0.12 6.55
N GLY A 44 -7.05 -1.03 5.89
CA GLY A 44 -8.17 -1.67 5.22
C GLY A 44 -9.27 -2.02 6.22
N GLY A 45 -10.50 -1.64 5.86
CA GLY A 45 -11.67 -1.86 6.71
C GLY A 45 -12.02 -3.34 6.82
N SER A 46 -12.59 -3.75 7.95
CA SER A 46 -12.92 -5.15 8.22
C SER A 46 -13.91 -5.78 7.23
N ALA A 47 -14.71 -4.96 6.55
CA ALA A 47 -15.68 -5.39 5.53
C ALA A 47 -15.25 -5.04 4.10
N GLU A 48 -14.10 -4.38 3.92
CA GLU A 48 -13.62 -3.96 2.60
C GLU A 48 -12.95 -5.16 1.93
N THR A 49 -13.47 -5.57 0.76
CA THR A 49 -12.93 -6.71 0.01
C THR A 49 -11.96 -6.27 -1.09
N PRO A 50 -11.11 -7.17 -1.62
CA PRO A 50 -10.32 -6.88 -2.81
C PRO A 50 -11.17 -6.47 -4.02
N TYR A 51 -12.42 -6.94 -4.08
CA TYR A 51 -13.37 -6.55 -5.12
C TYR A 51 -13.82 -5.10 -4.96
N ASP A 52 -14.19 -4.66 -3.76
CA ASP A 52 -14.52 -3.25 -3.48
C ASP A 52 -13.38 -2.30 -3.85
N LEU A 53 -12.14 -2.72 -3.57
CA LEU A 53 -10.96 -1.96 -3.97
C LEU A 53 -10.82 -1.89 -5.48
N LYS A 54 -11.02 -2.99 -6.21
CA LYS A 54 -10.98 -2.99 -7.69
C LYS A 54 -12.10 -2.16 -8.32
N VAL A 55 -13.28 -2.14 -7.71
CA VAL A 55 -14.41 -1.31 -8.19
C VAL A 55 -14.10 0.18 -7.99
N LYS A 56 -13.53 0.56 -6.83
CA LYS A 56 -13.17 1.96 -6.54
C LYS A 56 -11.92 2.43 -7.30
N TYR A 57 -10.96 1.52 -7.50
CA TYR A 57 -9.67 1.78 -8.13
C TYR A 57 -9.48 0.78 -9.29
N PRO A 58 -10.21 0.96 -10.41
CA PRO A 58 -10.09 0.06 -11.54
C PRO A 58 -8.69 0.14 -12.16
N GLU A 59 -8.23 -0.93 -12.80
CA GLU A 59 -6.87 -1.03 -13.38
C GLU A 59 -6.53 0.08 -14.37
N GLN A 60 -7.54 0.67 -14.99
CA GLN A 60 -7.42 1.75 -15.97
C GLN A 60 -7.26 3.13 -15.31
N SER A 61 -7.54 3.24 -14.00
CA SER A 61 -7.40 4.49 -13.27
C SER A 61 -5.92 4.82 -13.05
N ASN A 62 -5.59 6.10 -13.26
CA ASN A 62 -4.28 6.63 -12.86
C ASN A 62 -4.08 6.56 -11.35
N GLU A 63 -5.16 6.49 -10.58
CA GLU A 63 -5.14 6.32 -9.14
C GLU A 63 -5.34 4.85 -8.77
N GLN A 64 -4.47 4.35 -7.89
CA GLN A 64 -4.43 2.95 -7.48
C GLN A 64 -4.30 2.86 -5.96
N ILE A 65 -4.69 1.70 -5.43
CA ILE A 65 -4.48 1.33 -4.04
C ILE A 65 -3.76 -0.01 -3.99
N THR A 66 -2.73 -0.10 -3.16
CA THR A 66 -1.89 -1.28 -3.04
C THR A 66 -1.78 -1.69 -1.58
N LEU A 67 -1.81 -2.99 -1.34
CA LEU A 67 -1.55 -3.55 -0.03
C LEU A 67 -0.05 -3.57 0.23
N VAL A 68 0.39 -2.94 1.32
CA VAL A 68 1.80 -2.87 1.70
C VAL A 68 2.14 -4.04 2.63
N VAL A 69 1.35 -4.22 3.69
CA VAL A 69 1.60 -5.25 4.70
C VAL A 69 0.32 -5.59 5.45
N HIS A 70 0.14 -6.85 5.85
CA HIS A 70 -0.96 -7.24 6.73
C HIS A 70 -0.63 -6.95 8.19
N ALA A 71 -1.62 -6.55 8.99
CA ALA A 71 -1.46 -6.27 10.42
C ALA A 71 -1.00 -7.52 11.21
N ASP A 72 -1.29 -8.73 10.72
CA ASP A 72 -0.76 -9.97 11.30
C ASP A 72 0.76 -10.11 11.13
N GLN A 73 1.32 -9.61 10.01
CA GLN A 73 2.78 -9.57 9.84
C GLN A 73 3.46 -8.51 10.72
N LEU A 74 2.67 -7.57 11.22
CA LEU A 74 3.07 -6.58 12.21
C LEU A 74 2.73 -7.04 13.63
N ALA A 75 1.99 -8.14 13.81
CA ALA A 75 1.60 -8.64 15.12
C ALA A 75 2.85 -9.18 15.84
N GLY A 76 3.03 -8.78 17.10
CA GLY A 76 4.21 -9.13 17.89
C GLY A 76 5.40 -8.18 17.76
N MET A 77 5.36 -7.22 16.82
CA MET A 77 6.39 -6.16 16.71
C MET A 77 6.06 -4.96 17.60
N SER A 78 7.11 -4.30 18.09
CA SER A 78 7.00 -3.01 18.80
C SER A 78 6.48 -1.91 17.86
N LEU A 79 5.91 -0.85 18.41
CA LEU A 79 5.37 0.27 17.60
C LEU A 79 6.44 0.82 16.63
N GLU A 80 7.67 1.01 17.12
CA GLU A 80 8.79 1.49 16.31
C GLU A 80 9.15 0.53 15.18
N GLU A 81 9.23 -0.78 15.46
CA GLU A 81 9.51 -1.80 14.45
C GLU A 81 8.44 -1.87 13.36
N LYS A 82 7.17 -1.70 13.75
CA LYS A 82 6.06 -1.62 12.78
C LYS A 82 6.23 -0.42 11.85
N ILE A 83 6.55 0.75 12.43
CA ILE A 83 6.76 1.97 11.66
C ILE A 83 7.94 1.79 10.71
N ASP A 84 9.07 1.30 11.22
CA ASP A 84 10.29 1.11 10.43
C ASP A 84 10.08 0.15 9.26
N LYS A 85 9.42 -0.99 9.51
CA LYS A 85 9.11 -1.98 8.47
C LYS A 85 8.21 -1.42 7.38
N VAL A 86 7.16 -0.67 7.76
CA VAL A 86 6.25 -0.05 6.79
C VAL A 86 6.96 1.06 6.01
N VAL A 87 7.76 1.88 6.67
CA VAL A 87 8.55 2.93 6.01
C VAL A 87 9.51 2.29 5.02
N GLN A 88 10.23 1.24 5.41
CA GLN A 88 11.15 0.51 4.53
C GLN A 88 10.45 0.00 3.27
N LEU A 89 9.29 -0.65 3.43
CA LEU A 89 8.48 -1.14 2.30
C LEU A 89 8.00 -0.01 1.40
N LEU A 90 7.70 1.16 1.97
CA LEU A 90 7.29 2.35 1.21
C LEU A 90 8.48 3.09 0.60
N THR A 91 9.69 2.98 1.13
CA THR A 91 10.89 3.60 0.55
C THR A 91 11.55 2.76 -0.54
N ASP A 92 11.01 1.57 -0.81
CA ASP A 92 11.54 0.68 -1.84
C ASP A 92 11.53 1.35 -3.23
N ASP A 93 12.61 1.16 -4.00
CA ASP A 93 12.80 1.74 -5.34
C ASP A 93 11.69 1.32 -6.32
N MET A 94 11.03 0.18 -6.05
CA MET A 94 9.85 -0.31 -6.78
C MET A 94 8.71 0.71 -6.84
N TRP A 95 8.59 1.60 -5.83
CA TRP A 95 7.54 2.61 -5.82
C TRP A 95 7.78 3.74 -6.81
N LYS A 96 9.04 4.04 -7.13
CA LYS A 96 9.41 5.18 -7.98
C LYS A 96 8.64 6.44 -7.59
N TRP A 97 8.67 6.78 -6.30
CA TRP A 97 8.02 8.01 -5.82
C TRP A 97 8.59 9.22 -6.55
N GLU A 98 7.73 10.20 -6.80
CA GLU A 98 8.13 11.46 -7.40
C GLU A 98 9.21 12.13 -6.54
N ARG A 99 10.41 12.32 -7.10
CA ARG A 99 11.59 12.83 -6.38
C ARG A 99 11.40 14.25 -5.84
N GLY A 100 10.46 15.01 -6.41
CA GLY A 100 10.10 16.35 -5.95
C GLY A 100 9.13 16.37 -4.75
N GLN A 101 8.57 15.20 -4.39
CA GLN A 101 7.62 15.12 -3.30
C GLN A 101 8.38 14.92 -1.97
N THR A 102 8.33 15.91 -1.08
CA THR A 102 8.82 15.75 0.30
C THR A 102 7.83 14.88 1.08
N ILE A 103 7.96 13.56 0.96
CA ILE A 103 7.06 12.62 1.63
C ILE A 103 7.66 12.24 2.99
N ASN A 104 7.12 12.82 4.07
CA ASN A 104 7.39 12.32 5.43
C ASN A 104 6.62 11.00 5.67
N LEU A 105 7.09 9.92 5.04
CA LEU A 105 6.50 8.58 5.17
C LEU A 105 6.43 8.15 6.63
N ARG A 106 7.50 8.38 7.39
CA ARG A 106 7.58 8.03 8.81
C ARG A 106 6.47 8.68 9.64
N GLU A 107 6.27 9.99 9.50
CA GLU A 107 5.22 10.71 10.22
C GLU A 107 3.81 10.22 9.82
N LYS A 108 3.59 9.98 8.53
CA LYS A 108 2.30 9.47 8.03
C LYS A 108 2.00 8.06 8.55
N VAL A 109 3.01 7.20 8.63
CA VAL A 109 2.91 5.83 9.16
C VAL A 109 2.70 5.88 10.67
N GLU A 110 3.45 6.71 11.40
CA GLU A 110 3.30 6.87 12.85
C GLU A 110 1.87 7.30 13.22
N LYS A 111 1.32 8.31 12.53
CA LYS A 111 -0.07 8.76 12.70
C LYS A 111 -1.12 7.70 12.38
N LEU A 112 -0.76 6.69 11.57
CA LEU A 112 -1.68 5.64 11.16
C LEU A 112 -1.68 4.44 12.12
N ILE A 113 -0.54 4.15 12.75
CA ILE A 113 -0.35 2.98 13.63
C ILE A 113 -0.60 3.34 15.11
N LYS A 114 -0.52 4.62 15.47
CA LYS A 114 -0.82 5.15 16.81
C LYS A 114 -2.31 5.15 17.11
#